data_AF-A0AAD9U585-F1
#
_entry.id   AF-A0AAD9U585-F1
#
_cell.length_a   1.000
_cell.length_b   1.000
_cell.length_c   1.000
_cell.angle_alpha   90.00
_cell.angle_beta   90.00
_cell.angle_gamma   90.00
#
_symmetry.space_group_name_H-M   'P 1'
#
loop_
_entity.id
_entity.type
_entity.pdbx_description
1 polymer ?
#
loop_
_entity_poly.entity_id
_entity_poly.type
_entity_poly.pdbx_seq_one_letter_code
_entity_poly.pdbx_strand_id
1 'polypeptide(L)'
;MLGKQCWRIVNNPDSLASKILKRCYFPNETLITGSKKKNYGSFAWKSLLWGKGILEAGMRWRVGNGTAISIYKDNWIPNSSFLKILSHPKLGVDATVNRLISSSGGWNMEVLNQNFSMEEINGILQIPVGGGEVVNTNIWHFEKNGCYSVKSGYWVGKSLTQYPSSSSCSNLVWWWKRL
;
A
#
# COMPACT_ATOMS: atom_id res chain seq x y z
N MET A 1 9.76 -10.54 10.94
CA MET A 1 8.84 -10.32 12.09
C MET A 1 8.19 -8.93 12.09
N LEU A 2 8.94 -7.84 11.88
CA LEU A 2 8.42 -6.46 11.96
C LEU A 2 7.26 -6.14 10.99
N GLY A 3 7.33 -6.60 9.73
CA GLY A 3 6.22 -6.41 8.79
C GLY A 3 4.93 -7.12 9.22
N LYS A 4 5.03 -8.27 9.93
CA LYS A 4 3.85 -8.97 10.49
C LYS A 4 3.20 -8.16 11.62
N GLN A 5 4.00 -7.50 12.45
CA GLN A 5 3.47 -6.61 13.49
C GLN A 5 2.76 -5.40 12.87
N CYS A 6 3.39 -4.76 11.88
CA CYS A 6 2.77 -3.64 11.17
C CYS A 6 1.48 -4.08 10.45
N TRP A 7 1.45 -5.27 9.86
CA TRP A 7 0.26 -5.85 9.23
C TRP A 7 -0.89 -6.01 10.23
N ARG A 8 -0.59 -6.49 11.45
CA ARG A 8 -1.59 -6.62 12.53
C ARG A 8 -2.11 -5.26 12.99
N ILE A 9 -1.25 -4.25 13.06
CA ILE A 9 -1.66 -2.88 13.45
C ILE A 9 -2.65 -2.30 12.44
N VAL A 10 -2.38 -2.51 11.14
CA VAL A 10 -3.24 -2.01 10.05
C VAL A 10 -4.59 -2.74 10.03
N ASN A 11 -4.60 -4.07 10.15
CA ASN A 11 -5.83 -4.86 10.03
C ASN A 11 -6.65 -4.97 11.32
N ASN A 12 -6.04 -4.74 12.48
CA ASN A 12 -6.72 -4.78 13.78
C ASN A 12 -6.47 -3.47 14.55
N PRO A 13 -7.03 -2.33 14.08
CA PRO A 13 -6.80 -1.03 14.71
C PRO A 13 -7.34 -0.96 16.14
N ASP A 14 -8.34 -1.78 16.47
CA ASP A 14 -8.99 -1.80 17.78
C ASP A 14 -8.28 -2.59 18.86
N SER A 15 -7.25 -3.36 18.50
CA SER A 15 -6.46 -4.09 19.49
C SER A 15 -5.77 -3.11 20.45
N LEU A 16 -5.63 -3.52 21.72
CA LEU A 16 -4.97 -2.69 22.74
C LEU A 16 -3.57 -2.25 22.29
N ALA A 17 -2.79 -3.16 21.69
CA ALA A 17 -1.47 -2.87 21.17
C ALA A 17 -1.51 -1.80 20.06
N SER A 18 -2.44 -1.90 19.10
CA SER A 18 -2.62 -0.91 18.04
C SER A 18 -3.00 0.46 18.60
N LYS A 19 -3.92 0.51 19.57
CA LYS A 19 -4.36 1.75 20.24
C LYS A 19 -3.23 2.44 20.99
N ILE A 20 -2.42 1.67 21.75
CA ILE A 20 -1.25 2.20 22.45
C ILE A 20 -0.22 2.73 21.46
N LEU A 21 0.17 1.95 20.45
CA LEU A 21 1.15 2.37 19.45
C LEU A 21 0.69 3.60 18.65
N LYS A 22 -0.61 3.66 18.31
CA LYS A 22 -1.21 4.83 17.68
C LYS A 22 -1.06 6.05 18.57
N ARG A 23 -1.45 5.97 19.85
CA ARG A 23 -1.34 7.09 20.79
C ARG A 23 0.10 7.54 21.00
N CYS A 24 1.06 6.62 21.07
CA CYS A 24 2.46 6.92 21.29
C CYS A 24 3.15 7.56 20.07
N TYR A 25 2.84 7.06 18.87
CA TYR A 25 3.67 7.37 17.69
C TYR A 25 2.92 8.11 16.57
N PHE A 26 1.63 7.83 16.35
CA PHE A 26 0.82 8.38 15.25
C PHE A 26 -0.62 8.69 15.70
N PRO A 27 -0.84 9.60 16.67
CA PRO A 27 -2.13 9.76 17.34
C PRO A 27 -3.26 10.20 16.39
N ASN A 28 -2.95 11.05 15.42
CA ASN A 28 -3.92 11.66 14.50
C ASN A 28 -3.95 11.00 13.11
N GLU A 29 -3.10 10.00 12.87
CA GLU A 29 -2.89 9.40 11.55
C GLU A 29 -3.02 7.87 11.62
N THR A 30 -2.95 7.21 10.46
CA THR A 30 -2.78 5.75 10.38
C THR A 30 -1.30 5.39 10.33
N LEU A 31 -0.93 4.12 10.55
CA LEU A 31 0.47 3.71 10.41
C LEU A 31 1.01 3.99 8.99
N ILE A 32 0.18 3.82 7.95
CA ILE A 32 0.56 3.98 6.54
C ILE A 32 0.66 5.46 6.15
N THR A 33 -0.33 6.28 6.48
CA THR A 33 -0.30 7.73 6.22
C THR A 33 0.70 8.46 7.15
N GLY A 34 0.91 7.89 8.33
CA GLY A 34 1.77 8.36 9.42
C GLY A 34 3.11 8.91 8.95
N SER A 35 3.32 10.22 9.06
CA SER A 35 4.54 10.88 8.57
C SER A 35 5.83 10.39 9.25
N LYS A 36 6.88 10.19 8.43
CA LYS A 36 8.24 9.70 8.74
C LYS A 36 9.10 10.60 9.67
N LYS A 37 8.53 11.53 10.45
CA LYS A 37 9.30 12.70 10.93
C LYS A 37 9.11 13.12 12.39
N LYS A 38 8.54 12.30 13.27
CA LYS A 38 8.71 12.55 14.70
C LYS A 38 9.95 11.83 15.20
N ASN A 39 10.91 12.61 15.69
CA ASN A 39 12.21 12.15 16.17
C ASN A 39 12.03 11.44 17.52
N TYR A 40 11.37 10.28 17.53
CA TYR A 40 11.05 9.60 18.78
C TYR A 40 12.26 8.91 19.41
N GLY A 41 13.42 8.88 18.75
CA GLY A 41 14.67 8.25 19.22
C GLY A 41 14.61 6.73 19.47
N SER A 42 13.40 6.19 19.66
CA SER A 42 13.17 4.83 20.15
C SER A 42 13.45 3.79 19.09
N PHE A 43 14.11 2.71 19.51
CA PHE A 43 14.34 1.55 18.68
C PHE A 43 13.04 0.95 18.17
N ALA A 44 12.01 0.86 19.02
CA ALA A 44 10.70 0.35 18.64
C ALA A 44 10.07 1.12 17.47
N TRP A 45 10.11 2.46 17.48
CA TRP A 45 9.59 3.26 16.37
C TRP A 45 10.39 3.07 15.08
N LYS A 46 11.73 3.04 15.16
CA LYS A 46 12.59 2.78 14.00
C LYS A 46 12.28 1.41 13.39
N SER A 47 12.08 0.38 14.22
CA SER A 47 11.70 -0.96 13.76
C SER A 47 10.31 -0.99 13.11
N LEU A 48 9.34 -0.24 13.65
CA LEU A 48 8.02 -0.09 13.03
C LEU A 48 8.10 0.63 11.69
N LEU A 49 8.90 1.69 11.56
CA LEU A 49 9.10 2.38 10.28
C LEU A 49 9.74 1.47 9.22
N TRP A 50 10.66 0.59 9.63
CA TRP A 50 11.23 -0.40 8.72
C TRP A 50 10.17 -1.44 8.27
N GLY A 51 9.38 -1.96 9.21
CA GLY A 51 8.27 -2.87 8.90
C GLY A 51 7.20 -2.21 8.02
N LYS A 52 6.94 -0.91 8.22
CA LYS A 52 6.07 -0.08 7.37
C LYS A 52 6.58 -0.02 5.94
N GLY A 53 7.88 0.18 5.71
CA GLY A 53 8.45 0.22 4.35
C GLY A 53 8.23 -1.08 3.57
N ILE A 54 8.29 -2.24 4.24
CA ILE A 54 7.96 -3.53 3.63
C ILE A 54 6.48 -3.60 3.24
N LEU A 55 5.60 -3.07 4.10
CA LEU A 55 4.17 -3.00 3.79
C LEU A 55 3.88 -2.07 2.63
N GLU A 56 4.46 -0.87 2.60
CA GLU A 56 4.30 0.08 1.49
C GLU A 56 4.69 -0.54 0.14
N ALA A 57 5.70 -1.43 0.13
CA ALA A 57 6.17 -2.08 -1.09
C ALA A 57 5.33 -3.29 -1.55
N GLY A 58 4.59 -3.94 -0.66
CA GLY A 58 3.88 -5.20 -0.98
C GLY A 58 2.39 -5.23 -0.67
N MET A 59 1.88 -4.20 0.01
CA MET A 59 0.46 -4.03 0.27
C MET A 59 -0.19 -3.33 -0.93
N ARG A 60 -1.37 -3.81 -1.29
CA ARG A 60 -2.25 -3.18 -2.27
C ARG A 60 -3.69 -3.19 -1.78
N TRP A 61 -4.48 -2.26 -2.29
CA TRP A 61 -5.91 -2.26 -2.10
C TRP A 61 -6.58 -3.29 -3.00
N ARG A 62 -7.53 -4.01 -2.40
CA ARG A 62 -8.58 -4.71 -3.13
C ARG A 62 -9.74 -3.72 -3.30
N VAL A 63 -10.06 -3.43 -4.54
CA VAL A 63 -11.13 -2.50 -4.91
C VAL A 63 -12.48 -3.09 -4.54
N GLY A 64 -13.21 -2.38 -3.69
CA GLY A 64 -14.65 -2.58 -3.46
C GLY A 64 -15.40 -1.42 -4.13
N ASN A 65 -15.97 -0.52 -3.32
CA ASN A 65 -16.62 0.70 -3.79
C ASN A 65 -15.65 1.78 -4.37
N GLY A 66 -14.34 1.64 -4.17
CA GLY A 66 -13.33 2.52 -4.76
C GLY A 66 -13.32 3.98 -4.27
N THR A 67 -14.15 4.36 -3.30
CA THR A 67 -14.28 5.75 -2.84
C THR A 67 -13.09 6.23 -2.02
N ALA A 68 -12.43 5.32 -1.30
CA ALA A 68 -11.28 5.61 -0.44
C ALA A 68 -9.92 5.35 -1.12
N ILE A 69 -9.91 4.90 -2.38
CA ILE A 69 -8.68 4.54 -3.11
C ILE A 69 -8.40 5.64 -4.13
N SER A 70 -7.25 6.28 -4.01
CA SER A 70 -6.77 7.27 -4.97
C SER A 70 -6.15 6.57 -6.17
N ILE A 71 -6.55 6.97 -7.38
CA ILE A 71 -6.10 6.32 -8.63
C ILE A 71 -4.57 6.33 -8.78
N TYR A 72 -3.94 7.46 -8.45
CA TYR A 72 -2.52 7.71 -8.72
C TYR A 72 -1.59 7.61 -7.49
N LYS A 73 -2.14 7.70 -6.27
CA LYS A 73 -1.35 7.70 -5.03
C LYS A 73 -1.26 6.32 -4.39
N ASP A 74 -2.34 5.54 -4.49
CA ASP A 74 -2.45 4.26 -3.79
C ASP A 74 -2.01 3.08 -4.68
N ASN A 75 -1.56 2.00 -4.03
CA ASN A 75 -1.24 0.75 -4.71
C ASN A 75 -2.52 -0.08 -4.85
N TRP A 76 -3.00 -0.35 -6.06
CA TRP A 76 -4.19 -1.18 -6.28
C TRP A 76 -4.12 -2.07 -7.54
N ILE A 77 -3.17 -1.83 -8.45
CA ILE A 77 -3.03 -2.58 -9.71
C ILE A 77 -2.05 -3.74 -9.52
N PRO A 78 -2.45 -5.01 -9.73
CA PRO A 78 -1.57 -6.15 -9.47
C PRO A 78 -0.36 -6.25 -10.40
N ASN A 79 -0.51 -5.92 -11.68
CA ASN A 79 0.53 -6.20 -12.70
C ASN A 79 1.40 -5.00 -13.05
N SER A 80 1.32 -3.93 -12.27
CA SER A 80 2.22 -2.78 -12.43
C SER A 80 3.48 -3.00 -11.61
N SER A 81 4.64 -2.59 -12.13
CA SER A 81 5.95 -2.68 -11.46
C SER A 81 5.96 -2.04 -10.07
N PHE A 82 5.08 -1.09 -9.80
CA PHE A 82 4.92 -0.43 -8.50
C PHE A 82 3.53 -0.59 -7.89
N LEU A 83 2.74 -1.54 -8.40
CA LEU A 83 1.36 -1.79 -8.01
C LEU A 83 0.40 -0.58 -8.20
N LYS A 84 0.80 0.41 -8.99
CA LYS A 84 0.07 1.68 -9.17
C LYS A 84 0.18 2.19 -10.60
N ILE A 85 -0.67 3.14 -10.94
CA ILE A 85 -0.61 3.87 -12.21
C ILE A 85 0.56 4.84 -12.17
N LEU A 86 1.40 4.81 -13.22
CA LEU A 86 2.56 5.69 -13.35
C LEU A 86 2.33 6.81 -14.36
N SER A 87 1.32 6.67 -15.23
CA SER A 87 0.93 7.73 -16.15
C SER A 87 0.57 9.03 -15.45
N HIS A 88 0.82 10.13 -16.15
CA HIS A 88 0.47 11.46 -15.69
C HIS A 88 -1.04 11.57 -15.43
N PRO A 89 -1.45 12.19 -14.31
CA PRO A 89 -2.84 12.20 -13.90
C PRO A 89 -3.69 13.11 -14.80
N LYS A 90 -4.49 12.50 -15.68
CA LYS A 90 -5.45 13.22 -16.55
C LYS A 90 -6.78 13.53 -15.85
N LEU A 91 -7.22 12.67 -14.92
CA LEU A 91 -8.47 12.82 -14.18
C LEU A 91 -8.37 13.74 -12.95
N GLY A 92 -7.18 14.31 -12.71
CA GLY A 92 -6.82 15.03 -11.49
C GLY A 92 -6.14 14.13 -10.45
N VAL A 93 -5.26 14.73 -9.66
CA VAL A 93 -4.40 14.03 -8.69
C VAL A 93 -5.20 13.37 -7.56
N ASP A 94 -6.38 13.90 -7.25
CA ASP A 94 -7.26 13.44 -6.17
C ASP A 94 -8.44 12.60 -6.68
N ALA A 95 -8.39 12.17 -7.95
CA ALA A 95 -9.40 11.26 -8.49
C ALA A 95 -9.35 9.90 -7.80
N THR A 96 -10.51 9.39 -7.42
CA THR A 96 -10.69 8.09 -6.75
C THR A 96 -11.16 7.02 -7.72
N VAL A 97 -10.88 5.76 -7.39
CA VAL A 97 -11.20 4.60 -8.24
C VAL A 97 -12.71 4.48 -8.50
N ASN A 98 -13.56 4.98 -7.60
CA ASN A 98 -15.01 5.03 -7.82
C ASN A 98 -15.41 5.72 -9.13
N ARG A 99 -14.64 6.72 -9.60
CA ARG A 99 -14.90 7.38 -10.89
C ARG A 99 -14.74 6.45 -12.10
N LEU A 100 -13.98 5.37 -11.93
CA LEU A 100 -13.75 4.35 -12.95
C LEU A 100 -14.83 3.26 -12.92
N ILE A 101 -15.70 3.25 -11.90
CA ILE A 101 -16.75 2.25 -11.74
C ILE A 101 -18.06 2.81 -12.30
N SER A 102 -18.72 2.01 -13.13
CA SER A 102 -20.06 2.32 -13.67
C SER A 102 -21.15 1.96 -12.66
N SER A 103 -22.32 2.59 -12.78
CA SER A 103 -23.51 2.30 -11.97
C SER A 103 -23.97 0.84 -12.07
N SER A 104 -23.61 0.15 -13.14
CA SER A 104 -23.88 -1.28 -13.35
C SER A 104 -22.96 -2.22 -12.55
N GLY A 105 -21.97 -1.70 -11.81
CA GLY A 105 -21.03 -2.48 -11.02
C GLY A 105 -19.82 -3.01 -11.80
N GLY A 106 -19.62 -2.58 -13.05
CA GLY A 106 -18.46 -2.88 -13.87
C GLY A 106 -17.52 -1.68 -14.06
N TRP A 107 -16.37 -1.90 -14.71
CA TRP A 107 -15.47 -0.80 -15.11
C TRP A 107 -16.09 0.04 -16.23
N ASN A 108 -15.96 1.37 -16.14
CA ASN A 108 -16.38 2.30 -17.17
C ASN A 108 -15.31 2.38 -18.28
N MET A 109 -15.55 1.65 -19.38
CA MET A 109 -14.61 1.58 -20.49
C MET A 109 -14.38 2.91 -21.22
N GLU A 110 -15.36 3.79 -21.27
CA GLU A 110 -15.21 5.11 -21.92
C GLU A 110 -14.21 5.97 -21.17
N VAL A 111 -14.37 6.04 -19.84
CA VAL A 111 -13.44 6.76 -18.96
C VAL A 111 -12.06 6.12 -19.02
N LEU A 112 -11.99 4.79 -19.06
CA LEU A 112 -10.71 4.08 -19.11
C LEU A 112 -9.92 4.38 -20.40
N ASN A 113 -10.57 4.25 -21.56
CA ASN A 113 -9.94 4.46 -22.87
C ASN A 113 -9.47 5.91 -23.09
N GLN A 114 -10.15 6.89 -22.50
CA GLN A 114 -9.75 8.30 -22.62
C GLN A 114 -8.54 8.65 -21.74
N ASN A 115 -8.39 7.97 -20.60
CA ASN A 115 -7.49 8.42 -19.54
C ASN A 115 -6.23 7.55 -19.37
N PHE A 116 -6.27 6.28 -19.77
CA PHE A 116 -5.19 5.33 -19.51
C PHE A 116 -4.66 4.68 -20.77
N SER A 117 -3.43 4.16 -20.71
CA SER A 117 -2.84 3.36 -21.78
C SER A 117 -3.42 1.95 -21.81
N MET A 118 -3.27 1.24 -22.92
CA MET A 118 -3.83 -0.11 -23.06
C MET A 118 -3.25 -1.12 -22.04
N GLU A 119 -1.98 -0.94 -21.66
CA GLU A 119 -1.33 -1.75 -20.63
C GLU A 119 -1.96 -1.52 -19.25
N GLU A 120 -2.24 -0.26 -18.90
CA GLU A 120 -2.89 0.12 -17.65
C GLU A 120 -4.33 -0.37 -17.62
N ILE A 121 -5.07 -0.22 -18.73
CA ILE A 121 -6.44 -0.73 -18.87
C ILE A 121 -6.46 -2.24 -18.65
N ASN A 122 -5.56 -2.99 -19.28
CA ASN A 122 -5.46 -4.45 -19.07
C ASN A 122 -5.19 -4.78 -17.60
N GLY A 123 -4.30 -4.03 -16.93
CA GLY A 123 -4.05 -4.19 -15.50
C GLY A 123 -5.28 -3.91 -14.63
N ILE A 124 -6.07 -2.89 -14.97
CA ILE A 124 -7.31 -2.52 -14.27
C ILE A 124 -8.39 -3.59 -14.48
N LEU A 125 -8.57 -4.06 -15.71
CA LEU A 125 -9.60 -5.05 -16.07
C LEU A 125 -9.41 -6.41 -15.38
N GLN A 126 -8.18 -6.76 -14.99
CA GLN A 126 -7.93 -7.97 -14.21
C GLN A 126 -8.40 -7.88 -12.76
N ILE A 127 -8.76 -6.69 -12.28
CA ILE A 127 -9.27 -6.49 -10.94
C ILE A 127 -10.79 -6.71 -10.98
N PRO A 128 -11.31 -7.72 -10.24
CA PRO A 128 -12.74 -7.88 -10.13
C PRO A 128 -13.31 -6.71 -9.33
N VAL A 129 -14.28 -6.00 -9.92
CA VAL A 129 -15.07 -5.00 -9.19
C VAL A 129 -16.10 -5.76 -8.38
N GLY A 130 -16.00 -5.67 -7.05
CA GLY A 130 -17.12 -6.05 -6.19
C GLY A 130 -18.21 -5.01 -6.38
N GLY A 131 -19.46 -5.44 -6.63
CA GLY A 131 -20.60 -4.52 -6.67
C GLY A 131 -20.56 -3.56 -5.48
N GLY A 132 -21.04 -2.32 -5.67
CA GLY A 132 -20.73 -1.14 -4.86
C GLY A 132 -20.94 -1.22 -3.33
N GLU A 133 -21.48 -2.32 -2.82
CA GLU A 133 -21.63 -2.62 -1.39
C GLU A 133 -20.36 -3.17 -0.72
N VAL A 134 -19.38 -3.66 -1.49
CA VAL A 134 -18.14 -4.22 -0.90
C VAL A 134 -17.21 -3.09 -0.44
N VAL A 135 -16.77 -3.15 0.82
CA VAL A 135 -15.82 -2.19 1.39
C VAL A 135 -14.39 -2.47 0.89
N ASN A 136 -13.61 -1.41 0.66
CA ASN A 136 -12.20 -1.54 0.28
C ASN A 136 -11.39 -2.22 1.39
N THR A 137 -10.54 -3.19 1.03
CA THR A 137 -9.70 -3.91 1.99
C THR A 137 -8.23 -3.92 1.54
N ASN A 138 -7.30 -3.82 2.48
CA ASN A 138 -5.89 -4.00 2.20
C ASN A 138 -5.54 -5.49 2.10
N ILE A 139 -4.81 -5.86 1.05
CA ILE A 139 -4.33 -7.22 0.82
C ILE A 139 -2.82 -7.21 0.59
N TRP A 140 -2.18 -8.30 0.98
CA TRP A 140 -0.79 -8.56 0.67
C TRP A 140 -0.67 -9.18 -0.72
N HIS A 141 0.06 -8.52 -1.62
CA HIS A 141 0.11 -8.90 -3.03
C HIS A 141 0.79 -10.26 -3.28
N PHE A 142 1.81 -10.61 -2.48
CA PHE A 142 2.67 -11.78 -2.72
C PHE A 142 2.12 -13.11 -2.19
N GLU A 143 0.89 -13.14 -1.67
CA GLU A 143 0.27 -14.36 -1.15
C GLU A 143 -1.14 -14.51 -1.72
N LYS A 144 -1.51 -15.74 -2.14
CA LYS A 144 -2.79 -16.01 -2.82
C LYS A 144 -4.01 -15.70 -1.95
N ASN A 145 -3.89 -15.85 -0.63
CA ASN A 145 -4.94 -15.54 0.34
C ASN A 145 -4.99 -14.06 0.73
N GLY A 146 -4.13 -13.21 0.16
CA GLY A 146 -4.04 -11.79 0.50
C GLY A 146 -3.53 -11.50 1.92
N CYS A 147 -3.07 -12.52 2.65
CA CYS A 147 -2.59 -12.38 4.02
C CYS A 147 -1.07 -12.28 4.05
N TYR A 148 -0.53 -11.35 4.82
CA TYR A 148 0.92 -11.23 4.98
C TYR A 148 1.54 -12.50 5.58
N SER A 149 2.57 -13.04 4.93
CA SER A 149 3.44 -14.08 5.48
C SER A 149 4.83 -13.52 5.76
N VAL A 150 5.51 -14.06 6.80
CA VAL A 150 6.87 -13.62 7.15
C VAL A 150 7.85 -13.95 6.02
N LYS A 151 7.63 -15.07 5.31
CA LYS A 151 8.46 -15.53 4.20
C LYS A 151 8.39 -14.55 3.02
N SER A 152 7.19 -14.22 2.53
CA SER A 152 7.06 -13.27 1.42
C SER A 152 7.49 -11.85 1.82
N GLY A 153 7.19 -11.42 3.04
CA GLY A 153 7.69 -10.15 3.57
C GLY A 153 9.22 -10.06 3.66
N TYR A 154 9.90 -11.18 3.96
CA TYR A 154 11.36 -11.24 3.95
C TYR A 154 11.93 -11.05 2.53
N TRP A 155 11.35 -11.69 1.52
CA TRP A 155 11.79 -11.54 0.13
C TRP A 155 11.62 -10.11 -0.37
N VAL A 156 10.51 -9.45 -0.02
CA VAL A 156 10.31 -8.02 -0.31
C VAL A 156 11.34 -7.16 0.41
N GLY A 157 11.61 -7.44 1.70
CA GLY A 157 12.65 -6.72 2.44
C GLY A 157 14.03 -6.87 1.78
N LYS A 158 14.35 -8.08 1.28
CA LYS A 158 15.61 -8.35 0.58
C LYS A 158 15.70 -7.60 -0.76
N SER A 159 14.63 -7.58 -1.56
CA SER A 159 14.63 -6.85 -2.83
C SER A 159 14.80 -5.34 -2.61
N LEU A 160 14.15 -4.77 -1.59
CA LEU A 160 14.31 -3.36 -1.22
C LEU A 160 15.75 -3.00 -0.81
N THR A 161 16.51 -3.94 -0.25
CA THR A 161 17.92 -3.72 0.11
C THR A 161 18.90 -3.89 -1.06
N GLN A 162 18.50 -4.56 -2.14
CA GLN A 162 19.35 -4.79 -3.32
C GLN A 162 19.32 -3.65 -4.35
N TYR A 163 18.35 -2.74 -4.30
CA TYR A 163 18.31 -1.54 -5.13
C TYR A 163 18.80 -0.30 -4.34
N PRO A 164 20.05 0.15 -4.50
CA PRO A 164 20.45 1.48 -4.03
C PRO A 164 19.86 2.52 -5.00
N SER A 165 18.60 2.93 -4.78
CA SER A 165 18.03 4.06 -5.52
C SER A 165 18.66 5.35 -5.00
N SER A 166 19.47 5.99 -5.84
CA SER A 166 20.36 7.13 -5.62
C SER A 166 19.68 8.48 -5.32
N SER A 167 18.58 8.49 -4.57
CA SER A 167 17.94 9.75 -4.17
C SER A 167 17.33 9.63 -2.79
N SER A 168 18.15 9.98 -1.79
CA SER A 168 17.84 10.04 -0.34
C SER A 168 17.54 8.70 0.34
N CYS A 169 18.58 7.91 0.57
CA CYS A 169 18.52 6.67 1.37
C CYS A 169 19.78 6.48 2.24
N SER A 170 20.14 7.49 3.03
CA SER A 170 21.35 7.45 3.86
C SER A 170 21.27 6.60 5.15
N ASN A 171 20.23 5.77 5.36
CA ASN A 171 20.14 4.95 6.59
C ASN A 171 19.73 3.48 6.39
N LEU A 172 19.59 2.99 5.15
CA LEU A 172 19.04 1.65 4.90
C LEU A 172 20.08 0.51 4.89
N VAL A 173 21.38 0.82 4.84
CA VAL A 173 22.43 -0.19 4.56
C VAL A 173 23.14 -0.71 5.82
N TRP A 174 23.05 -0.04 6.97
CA TRP A 174 24.04 -0.23 8.05
C TRP A 174 23.74 -1.30 9.11
N TRP A 175 22.50 -1.80 9.25
CA TRP A 175 22.13 -2.42 10.52
C TRP A 175 22.40 -3.93 10.65
N TRP A 176 22.45 -4.71 9.56
CA TRP A 176 22.64 -6.17 9.64
C TRP A 176 24.12 -6.59 9.80
N LYS A 177 25.07 -5.67 9.56
CA LYS A 177 26.51 -5.94 9.70
C LYS A 177 27.01 -5.82 11.15
N ARG A 178 26.11 -5.65 12.13
CA ARG A 178 26.46 -5.40 13.54
C ARG A 178 25.77 -6.35 14.53
N LEU A 179 25.25 -7.47 14.04
CA LEU A 179 24.97 -8.69 14.82
C LEU A 179 26.12 -9.66 14.57
#